data_AF-U3A1P9-F1
#
_entry.id   AF-U3A1P9-F1
#
_cell.length_a   1.000
_cell.length_b   1.000
_cell.length_c   1.000
_cell.angle_alpha   90.00
_cell.angle_beta   90.00
_cell.angle_gamma   90.00
#
_symmetry.space_group_name_H-M   'P 1'
#
loop_
_entity.id
_entity.type
_entity.pdbx_description
1 polymer ?
#
loop_
_entity_poly.entity_id
_entity_poly.type
_entity_poly.pdbx_seq_one_letter_code
_entity_poly.pdbx_strand_id
1 'polypeptide(L)' 'MQEITEKDRRNELRSLLDAIQQHPERDWSEARRRIAVLQRVLGMYAPALDH' A
#
# COMPACT_ATOMS: atom_id res chain seq x y z
N MET A 1 18.54 9.55 8.21
CA MET A 1 17.48 8.98 7.35
C MET A 1 17.01 7.70 8.03
N GLN A 2 15.74 7.59 8.41
CA GLN A 2 15.24 6.31 8.92
C GLN A 2 15.16 5.34 7.74
N GLU A 3 15.84 4.21 7.87
CA GLU A 3 15.85 3.17 6.84
C GLU A 3 14.47 2.51 6.85
N ILE A 4 13.62 2.87 5.90
CA ILE A 4 12.30 2.28 5.75
C ILE A 4 12.49 0.83 5.29
N THR A 5 12.40 -0.09 6.24
CA THR A 5 12.53 -1.53 6.02
C THR A 5 11.28 -2.11 5.33
N GLU A 6 11.38 -3.29 4.72
CA GLU A 6 10.21 -3.99 4.17
C GLU A 6 9.13 -4.27 5.21
N LYS A 7 9.53 -4.49 6.47
CA LYS A 7 8.59 -4.66 7.59
C LYS A 7 7.77 -3.39 7.81
N ASP A 8 8.41 -2.24 7.72
CA ASP A 8 7.75 -0.94 7.84
C ASP A 8 6.73 -0.72 6.71
N ARG A 9 7.12 -1.02 5.46
CA ARG A 9 6.23 -0.95 4.29
C ARG A 9 5.02 -1.87 4.39
N ARG A 10 5.20 -3.10 4.92
CA ARG A 10 4.09 -4.03 5.19
C ARG A 10 3.15 -3.51 6.28
N ASN A 11 3.69 -2.89 7.32
CA ASN A 11 2.89 -2.27 8.36
C ASN A 11 2.09 -1.07 7.81
N GLU A 12 2.72 -0.20 6.99
CA GLU A 12 2.04 0.91 6.32
C GLU A 12 0.88 0.39 5.46
N LEU A 13 1.13 -0.64 4.64
CA LEU A 13 0.12 -1.27 3.80
C LEU A 13 -1.07 -1.79 4.62
N ARG A 14 -0.80 -2.49 5.74
CA ARG A 14 -1.85 -3.02 6.60
C ARG A 14 -2.67 -1.90 7.26
N SER A 15 -2.01 -0.85 7.74
CA SER A 15 -2.68 0.30 8.36
C SER A 15 -3.57 1.05 7.37
N LEU A 16 -3.14 1.20 6.11
CA LEU A 16 -3.96 1.83 5.07
C LEU A 16 -5.19 0.99 4.74
N LEU A 17 -5.05 -0.33 4.63
CA LEU A 17 -6.17 -1.24 4.39
C LEU A 17 -7.17 -1.24 5.55
N ASP A 18 -6.68 -1.21 6.80
CA ASP A 18 -7.52 -1.12 7.98
C ASP A 18 -8.30 0.20 8.03
N ALA A 19 -7.62 1.33 7.78
CA ALA A 19 -8.25 2.64 7.76
C ALA A 19 -9.37 2.75 6.70
N ILE A 20 -9.17 2.16 5.52
CA ILE A 20 -10.20 2.08 4.47
C ILE A 20 -11.42 1.29 4.95
N GLN A 21 -11.21 0.19 5.67
CA GLN A 21 -12.31 -0.61 6.22
C GLN A 21 -13.05 0.10 7.35
N GLN A 22 -12.35 0.86 8.20
CA GLN A 22 -12.95 1.60 9.32
C GLN A 22 -13.79 2.79 8.84
N HIS A 23 -13.37 3.49 7.77
CA HIS A 23 -14.10 4.65 7.26
C HIS A 23 -14.30 4.58 5.74
N PRO A 24 -15.11 3.65 5.23
CA PRO A 24 -15.33 3.50 3.79
C PRO A 24 -16.01 4.71 3.15
N GLU A 25 -16.65 5.57 3.96
CA GLU A 25 -17.31 6.82 3.55
C GLU A 25 -16.34 7.93 3.13
N ARG A 26 -15.05 7.83 3.48
CA ARG A 26 -14.03 8.84 3.19
C ARG A 26 -13.40 8.61 1.82
N ASP A 27 -12.90 9.68 1.18
CA ASP A 27 -12.07 9.52 -0.01
C ASP A 27 -10.72 8.91 0.35
N TRP A 28 -10.43 7.77 -0.26
CA TRP A 28 -9.20 7.01 -0.11
C TRP A 28 -8.38 6.98 -1.40
N SER A 29 -8.62 7.89 -2.33
CA SER A 29 -7.97 7.89 -3.64
C SER A 29 -6.44 8.02 -3.51
N GLU A 30 -5.96 8.79 -2.53
CA GLU A 30 -4.54 8.91 -2.21
C GLU A 30 -3.99 7.66 -1.52
N ALA A 31 -4.70 7.12 -0.53
CA ALA A 31 -4.31 5.89 0.16
C ALA A 31 -4.24 4.69 -0.80
N ARG A 32 -5.20 4.57 -1.74
CA ARG A 32 -5.20 3.55 -2.79
C ARG A 32 -3.99 3.67 -3.72
N ARG A 33 -3.62 4.89 -4.12
CA ARG A 33 -2.36 5.13 -4.87
C ARG A 33 -1.14 4.69 -4.06
N ARG A 34 -1.11 5.00 -2.76
CA ARG A 34 -0.03 4.59 -1.86
C ARG A 34 0.05 3.07 -1.72
N ILE A 35 -1.09 2.40 -1.54
CA ILE A 35 -1.20 0.94 -1.48
C ILE A 35 -0.62 0.29 -2.74
N ALA A 36 -0.97 0.79 -3.93
CA ALA A 36 -0.44 0.27 -5.19
C ALA A 36 1.10 0.39 -5.28
N VAL A 37 1.65 1.53 -4.84
CA VAL A 37 3.10 1.72 -4.78
C VAL A 37 3.75 0.75 -3.78
N LEU A 38 3.17 0.61 -2.58
CA LEU A 38 3.68 -0.31 -1.56
C LEU A 38 3.65 -1.77 -2.04
N GLN A 39 2.56 -2.20 -2.71
CA GLN A 39 2.44 -3.54 -3.28
C GLN A 39 3.49 -3.79 -4.37
N ARG A 40 3.81 -2.77 -5.20
CA ARG A 40 4.88 -2.85 -6.21
C ARG A 40 6.26 -2.93 -5.57
N VAL A 41 6.54 -2.10 -4.57
CA VAL A 41 7.84 -2.07 -3.87
C VAL A 41 8.07 -3.35 -3.07
N LEU A 42 7.02 -3.94 -2.51
CA LEU A 42 7.07 -5.22 -1.79
C LEU A 42 7.09 -6.44 -2.71
N GLY A 43 7.03 -6.26 -4.04
CA GLY A 43 6.97 -7.36 -5.00
C GLY A 43 5.70 -8.22 -4.89
N MET A 44 4.68 -7.75 -4.16
CA MET A 44 3.40 -8.44 -4.00
C MET A 44 2.52 -8.31 -5.25
N TYR A 45 2.76 -7.29 -6.07
CA TYR A 45 2.21 -7.19 -7.40
C TYR A 45 3.25 -7.70 -8.39
N ALA A 46 3.14 -8.95 -8.81
CA ALA A 46 3.71 -9.33 -10.10
C ALA A 46 2.93 -8.51 -11.13
N PRO A 47 3.55 -7.58 -11.88
CA PRO A 47 2.89 -7.14 -13.09
C PRO A 47 2.67 -8.42 -13.89
N ALA A 48 1.41 -8.75 -14.20
CA ALA A 48 1.19 -9.47 -15.44
C ALA A 48 1.92 -8.61 -16.48
N LEU A 49 3.06 -9.12 -16.95
CA LEU A 49 3.83 -8.52 -18.02
C LEU A 49 2.87 -8.48 -19.21
N ASP A 50 2.21 -7.34 -19.38
CA ASP A 50 1.59 -6.94 -20.62
C ASP A 50 2.41 -5.77 -21.17
N HIS A 51 2.97 -6.06 -22.34
CA HIS A 51 3.86 -5.30 -23.23
C HIS A 51 5.37 -5.22 -22.90
#